data_AF-A0A368H4V6-F1
#
_entry.id   AF-A0A368H4V6-F1
#
_cell.length_a   1.000
_cell.length_b   1.000
_cell.length_c   1.000
_cell.angle_alpha   90.00
_cell.angle_beta   90.00
_cell.angle_gamma   90.00
#
_symmetry.space_group_name_H-M   'P 1'
#
loop_
_entity.id
_entity.type
_entity.pdbx_description
1 polymer ?
#
loop_
_entity_poly.entity_id
_entity_poly.type
_entity_poly.pdbx_seq_one_letter_code
_entity_poly.pdbx_strand_id
1 'polypeptide(L)' 'MTCSSFSPPVTVDFGVAMILLINVDEKNQILQTNVWLTMKWNDFQLRWNPMDYGRIFVLMPLRFQ' A
#
# COMPACT_ATOMS: atom_id res chain seq x y z
N MET A 1 6.54 -2.66 37.30
CA MET A 1 5.40 -2.33 36.42
C MET A 1 5.91 -1.46 35.27
N THR A 2 6.23 -2.05 34.12
CA THR A 2 6.34 -1.29 32.87
C THR A 2 5.69 -2.14 31.79
N CYS A 3 4.38 -1.95 31.63
CA CYS A 3 3.65 -2.50 30.49
C CYS A 3 3.94 -1.58 29.31
N SER A 4 4.78 -2.03 28.39
CA SER A 4 4.91 -1.43 27.07
C SER A 4 4.43 -2.46 26.05
N SER A 5 3.12 -2.62 25.96
CA SER A 5 2.50 -3.19 24.75
C SER A 5 2.69 -2.17 23.62
N PHE A 6 3.88 -2.15 23.04
CA PHE A 6 4.20 -1.29 21.91
C PHE A 6 4.30 -2.17 20.68
N SER A 7 3.30 -2.12 19.80
CA SER A 7 3.45 -2.68 18.46
C SER A 7 4.54 -1.89 17.73
N PRO A 8 5.50 -2.56 17.08
CA PRO A 8 6.53 -1.87 16.30
C PRO A 8 5.87 -0.99 15.21
N PRO A 9 6.47 0.17 14.87
CA PRO A 9 5.95 1.01 13.80
C PRO A 9 5.96 0.27 12.47
N VAL A 10 4.92 0.48 11.66
CA VAL A 10 4.81 -0.11 10.32
C VAL A 10 5.58 0.76 9.34
N THR A 11 6.61 0.20 8.72
CA THR A 11 7.32 0.84 7.60
C THR A 11 6.48 0.71 6.34
N VAL A 12 6.11 1.84 5.75
CA VAL A 12 5.36 1.91 4.50
C VAL A 12 6.28 2.47 3.41
N ASP A 13 6.55 1.66 2.40
CA ASP A 13 7.22 2.09 1.18
C ASP A 13 6.20 2.75 0.26
N PHE A 14 6.43 4.04 0.00
CA PHE A 14 5.58 4.87 -0.83
C PHE A 14 6.30 5.18 -2.14
N GLY A 15 5.66 4.83 -3.25
CA GLY A 15 6.11 5.16 -4.59
C GLY A 15 5.00 5.86 -5.37
N VAL A 16 5.37 6.91 -6.09
CA VAL A 16 4.47 7.62 -7.00
C VAL A 16 5.09 7.55 -8.38
N ALA A 17 4.33 7.04 -9.34
CA ALA A 17 4.68 7.13 -10.74
C ALA A 17 3.67 8.07 -11.43
N MET A 18 4.15 9.19 -11.94
CA MET A 18 3.32 10.09 -12.74
C MET A 18 3.14 9.49 -14.13
N ILE A 19 1.89 9.42 -14.59
CA ILE A 19 1.57 8.90 -15.92
C ILE A 19 1.40 10.07 -16.89
N LEU A 20 0.50 11.00 -16.59
CA LEU A 20 0.09 12.08 -17.49
C LEU A 20 -0.25 13.37 -16.71
N LEU A 21 0.01 14.53 -17.33
CA LEU A 21 -0.43 15.84 -16.84
C LEU A 21 -1.67 16.26 -17.62
N ILE A 22 -2.77 16.51 -16.90
CA ILE A 22 -4.10 16.76 -17.49
C ILE A 22 -4.35 18.27 -17.62
N ASN A 23 -4.10 19.03 -16.54
CA ASN A 23 -4.32 20.48 -16.52
C ASN A 23 -3.45 21.17 -15.45
N VAL A 24 -3.07 22.43 -15.69
CA VAL A 24 -2.35 23.30 -14.75
C VAL A 24 -3.09 24.64 -14.70
N ASP A 25 -3.56 25.02 -13.52
CA ASP A 25 -4.06 26.36 -13.24
C ASP A 25 -3.07 27.08 -12.32
N GLU A 26 -2.21 27.90 -12.92
CA GLU A 26 -1.17 28.65 -12.20
C GLU A 26 -1.75 29.78 -11.34
N LYS A 27 -2.89 30.37 -11.74
CA LYS A 27 -3.50 31.44 -10.93
C LYS A 27 -4.08 30.89 -9.63
N ASN A 28 -4.66 29.69 -9.68
CA ASN A 28 -5.22 29.03 -8.51
C ASN A 28 -4.28 28.01 -7.86
N GLN A 29 -3.07 27.81 -8.41
CA GLN A 29 -2.07 26.83 -7.96
C GLN A 29 -2.60 25.38 -7.91
N ILE A 30 -3.42 25.00 -8.89
CA ILE A 30 -4.03 23.66 -8.97
C ILE A 30 -3.37 22.88 -10.11
N LEU A 31 -2.85 21.69 -9.79
CA LEU A 31 -2.29 20.74 -10.75
C LEU A 31 -3.16 19.47 -10.81
N GLN A 32 -3.69 19.15 -11.98
CA GLN A 32 -4.44 17.91 -12.23
C GLN A 32 -3.56 16.94 -13.02
N THR A 33 -3.18 15.82 -12.40
CA THR A 33 -2.33 14.78 -13.01
C THR A 33 -2.90 13.39 -12.75
N ASN A 34 -2.70 12.48 -13.71
CA ASN A 34 -2.94 11.06 -13.49
C ASN A 34 -1.68 10.43 -12.92
N VAL A 35 -1.77 9.96 -11.68
CA VAL A 35 -0.65 9.34 -10.96
C VAL A 35 -1.02 7.93 -10.54
N TRP A 36 -0.04 7.04 -10.63
CA TRP A 36 -0.11 5.70 -10.08
C TRP A 36 0.53 5.69 -8.69
N LEU A 37 -0.29 5.36 -7.69
CA LEU A 37 0.14 5.29 -6.30
C LEU A 37 0.46 3.84 -5.94
N THR A 38 1.71 3.55 -5.61
CA THR A 38 2.11 2.27 -5.05
C THR A 38 2.45 2.42 -3.58
N MET A 39 1.72 1.71 -2.73
CA MET A 39 2.03 1.60 -1.31
C MET A 39 2.30 0.12 -1.01
N LYS A 40 3.43 -0.14 -0.37
CA LYS A 40 3.79 -1.48 0.10
C LYS A 40 4.12 -1.39 1.57
N TRP A 41 3.51 -2.24 2.38
CA TRP A 41 3.85 -2.37 3.78
C TRP A 41 3.87 -3.85 4.16
N ASN A 42 4.64 -4.18 5.19
CA ASN A 42 4.72 -5.54 5.72
C ASN A 42 3.84 -5.64 6.97
N ASP A 43 2.70 -6.30 6.84
CA ASP A 43 1.80 -6.58 7.94
C ASP A 43 2.21 -7.89 8.65
N PHE A 44 2.26 -7.87 9.97
CA PHE A 44 2.63 -9.04 10.78
C PHE A 44 1.45 -10.00 10.99
N GLN A 45 0.21 -9.52 10.91
CA GLN A 45 -1.01 -10.32 11.07
C GLN A 45 -1.38 -11.08 9.80
N LEU A 46 -0.90 -10.62 8.64
CA LEU A 46 -1.18 -11.23 7.32
C LEU A 46 -0.12 -12.26 6.90
N ARG A 47 0.64 -12.81 7.86
CA ARG A 47 1.59 -13.90 7.59
C ARG A 47 0.94 -15.22 8.00
N TRP A 48 0.78 -16.13 7.04
CA TRP A 48 0.33 -17.49 7.31
C TRP A 48 1.36 -18.51 6.84
N ASN A 49 1.38 -19.67 7.49
CA ASN A 49 2.20 -20.80 7.05
C ASN A 49 1.54 -21.46 5.83
N PRO A 50 2.20 -21.50 4.66
CA PRO A 50 1.59 -22.07 3.45
C PRO A 50 1.22 -23.55 3.58
N MET A 51 1.83 -24.27 4.52
CA MET A 51 1.54 -25.70 4.77
C MET A 51 0.16 -25.92 5.37
N ASP A 52 -0.34 -24.98 6.16
CA ASP A 52 -1.63 -25.10 6.85
C ASP A 52 -2.80 -24.68 5.96
N TYR A 53 -2.51 -24.00 4.85
CA TYR A 53 -3.49 -23.43 3.92
C TYR A 53 -3.35 -23.99 2.49
N GLY A 54 -2.90 -25.24 2.36
CA GLY A 54 -2.93 -25.95 1.06
C GLY A 54 -2.00 -25.36 -0.02
N ARG A 55 -0.83 -24.82 0.37
CA ARG A 55 0.18 -24.18 -0.51
C ARG A 55 -0.29 -22.88 -1.18
N ILE A 56 -1.17 -22.13 -0.54
CA ILE A 56 -1.53 -20.78 -0.98
C ILE A 56 -0.41 -19.83 -0.52
N PHE A 57 0.41 -19.35 -1.46
CA PHE A 57 1.49 -18.37 -1.19
C PHE A 57 1.07 -16.93 -1.43
N VAL A 58 0.02 -16.73 -2.22
CA VAL A 58 -0.52 -15.42 -2.57
C VAL A 58 -2.03 -15.49 -2.37
N LEU A 59 -2.55 -14.58 -1.57
CA LEU A 59 -3.97 -14.27 -1.60
C LEU A 59 -4.22 -13.63 -2.96
N MET A 60 -4.79 -14.41 -3.88
CA MET A 60 -5.21 -13.91 -5.18
C MET A 60 -6.06 -12.66 -4.95
N PRO A 61 -5.70 -11.49 -5.50
CA PRO A 61 -6.58 -10.35 -5.47
C PRO A 61 -7.86 -10.76 -6.21
N LEU A 62 -8.97 -10.83 -5.48
CA LEU A 62 -10.28 -11.08 -6.05
C LEU A 62 -10.53 -10.03 -7.12
N ARG A 63 -10.46 -10.46 -8.38
CA ARG A 63 -10.86 -9.64 -9.51
C ARG A 63 -12.39 -9.62 -9.48
N PHE A 64 -12.96 -8.61 -8.83
CA PHE A 64 -14.39 -8.33 -8.96
C PHE A 64 -14.63 -8.04 -10.46
N GLN A 65 -15.33 -8.97 -11.13
CA GLN A 65 -15.89 -8.72 -12.47
C GLN A 65 -17.07 -7.75 -12.36
#